data_AF-A0A151IER2-F1
#
_entry.id   AF-A0A151IER2-F1
#
_cell.length_a   1.000
_cell.length_b   1.000
_cell.length_c   1.000
_cell.angle_alpha   90.00
_cell.angle_beta   90.00
_cell.angle_gamma   90.00
#
_symmetry.space_group_name_H-M   'P 1'
#
loop_
_entity.id
_entity.type
_entity.pdbx_description
1 polymer ?
#
loop_
_entity_poly.entity_id
_entity_poly.type
_entity_poly.pdbx_seq_one_letter_code
_entity_poly.pdbx_strand_id
1 'polypeptide(L)'
;MNGTVHYAMIVLRGTSGCKIIADYSTNLSSIYRTIALSTIDGLKTVEDDKISVDNSRYTVHVLIGELYYVCLTSKVNCPSSAIWVESCSQIFLQRLRTVYRDLPLADLSKNLTNFAEDNLSKPLKKIIEEYNQGIGCKNLTSKLEEELIEVRCILMNGVQKLIDRGERLDELIRKTQNLEISNRATDFIKFTTIAYPLQYEYFYLQSRDFHVVSRTRQQKNSSLKIVIVTSAFMLVLVVFLTLRFAIDPIELRNAIQIKHDLAESSKLMHFIAARKIQAWFRGIITRNHLRKLHEKATILQRHWRGYYTRMFIINQYLVERVHQMRQDHYNNMATKIQAVWRGYWSRKTKINFLQLQRWLKNVYIKNNETLENMKRFRQRELEHAESLTEQEAMLWILFILFKLHHLLRTKCRPGVITRIDKTRFIYIEEMLKCLEYNQYIVKSKTICKDCQIDRKPSLIFRGTYFEKFEKEIREFEKSLSSGNMYIFKSIVDQY
;
A
#
# COMPACT_ATOMS: atom_id res chain seq x y z
N MET A 1 -16.00 37.27 -13.53
CA MET A 1 -17.39 37.70 -13.79
C MET A 1 -18.27 36.96 -12.81
N ASN A 2 -18.68 37.64 -11.74
CA ASN A 2 -19.50 37.02 -10.70
C ASN A 2 -20.87 36.71 -11.27
N GLY A 3 -21.38 35.50 -11.06
CA GLY A 3 -22.73 35.13 -11.50
C GLY A 3 -23.73 36.02 -10.80
N THR A 4 -24.20 37.06 -11.47
CA THR A 4 -25.13 38.03 -10.93
C THR A 4 -26.47 37.37 -10.66
N VAL A 5 -27.02 37.60 -9.47
CA VAL A 5 -28.35 37.13 -9.09
C VAL A 5 -29.37 38.16 -9.57
N HIS A 6 -30.24 37.76 -10.49
CA HIS A 6 -31.26 38.62 -11.09
C HIS A 6 -32.60 38.55 -10.36
N TYR A 7 -32.88 37.42 -9.72
CA TYR A 7 -34.11 37.20 -8.99
C TYR A 7 -33.86 36.20 -7.88
N ALA A 8 -34.48 36.41 -6.72
CA ALA A 8 -34.56 35.40 -5.68
C ALA A 8 -35.92 35.41 -5.02
N MET A 9 -36.36 34.26 -4.55
CA MET A 9 -37.62 34.10 -3.85
C MET A 9 -37.54 33.02 -2.77
N ILE A 10 -38.37 33.19 -1.75
CA ILE A 10 -38.51 32.29 -0.63
C ILE A 10 -39.94 31.78 -0.63
N VAL A 11 -40.10 30.46 -0.66
CA VAL A 11 -41.40 29.81 -0.86
C VAL A 11 -41.65 28.80 0.25
N LEU A 12 -42.87 28.81 0.79
CA LEU A 12 -43.38 27.77 1.69
C LEU A 12 -44.22 26.79 0.88
N ARG A 13 -43.89 25.51 0.96
CA ARG A 13 -44.67 24.44 0.31
C ARG A 13 -45.80 24.00 1.23
N GLY A 14 -47.05 24.25 0.85
CA GLY A 14 -48.25 23.78 1.53
C GLY A 14 -48.90 22.59 0.83
N THR A 15 -49.94 22.02 1.44
CA THR A 15 -50.71 20.88 0.89
C THR A 15 -51.52 21.23 -0.35
N SER A 16 -51.84 22.51 -0.58
CA SER A 16 -52.65 23.01 -1.69
C SER A 16 -51.86 23.84 -2.73
N GLY A 17 -50.54 24.00 -2.57
CA GLY A 17 -49.70 24.76 -3.48
C GLY A 17 -48.51 25.46 -2.80
N CYS A 18 -47.72 26.18 -3.60
CA CYS A 18 -46.57 26.96 -3.13
C CYS A 18 -46.99 28.40 -2.77
N LYS A 19 -46.69 28.85 -1.54
CA LYS A 19 -46.98 30.21 -1.05
C LYS A 19 -45.68 31.02 -0.99
N ILE A 20 -45.63 32.15 -1.69
CA ILE A 20 -44.45 33.03 -1.72
C ILE A 20 -44.42 33.84 -0.41
N ILE A 21 -43.29 33.81 0.30
CA ILE A 21 -43.06 34.57 1.53
C ILE A 21 -42.38 35.91 1.23
N ALA A 22 -41.39 35.88 0.35
CA ALA A 22 -40.67 37.07 -0.11
C ALA A 22 -40.12 36.81 -1.50
N ASP A 23 -40.20 37.80 -2.38
CA ASP A 23 -39.55 37.81 -3.68
C ASP A 23 -38.91 39.16 -3.97
N TYR A 24 -37.79 39.15 -4.68
CA TYR A 24 -37.15 40.37 -5.15
C TYR A 24 -36.49 40.13 -6.50
N SER A 25 -36.70 41.07 -7.42
CA SER A 25 -36.03 41.11 -8.71
C SER A 25 -35.22 42.39 -8.87
N THR A 26 -34.05 42.27 -9.51
CA THR A 26 -33.25 43.41 -9.94
C THR A 26 -33.84 44.12 -11.17
N ASN A 27 -34.78 43.49 -11.88
CA ASN A 27 -35.44 44.05 -13.07
C ASN A 27 -36.96 43.84 -12.99
N LEU A 28 -37.75 44.76 -13.52
CA LEU A 28 -39.23 44.74 -13.46
C LEU A 28 -39.88 43.65 -14.33
N SER A 29 -39.08 42.73 -14.89
CA SER A 29 -39.57 41.69 -15.81
C SER A 29 -40.21 40.53 -15.06
N SER A 30 -41.50 40.28 -15.34
CA SER A 30 -42.28 39.14 -14.84
C SER A 30 -41.74 37.76 -15.31
N ILE A 31 -40.82 37.76 -16.28
CA ILE A 31 -40.23 36.55 -16.86
C ILE A 31 -39.48 35.73 -15.79
N TYR A 32 -38.75 36.37 -14.88
CA TYR A 32 -37.95 35.66 -13.88
C TYR A 32 -38.80 34.92 -12.86
N ARG A 33 -39.91 35.55 -12.43
CA ARG A 33 -40.88 34.95 -11.52
C ARG A 33 -41.54 33.72 -12.16
N THR A 34 -41.92 33.82 -13.42
CA THR A 34 -42.53 32.70 -14.18
C THR A 34 -41.56 31.52 -14.30
N ILE A 35 -40.30 31.78 -14.64
CA ILE A 35 -39.26 30.74 -14.74
C ILE A 35 -39.05 30.06 -13.38
N ALA A 36 -38.91 30.83 -12.31
CA ALA A 36 -38.65 30.28 -10.98
C ALA A 36 -39.83 29.44 -10.46
N LEU A 37 -41.07 29.89 -10.67
CA LEU A 37 -42.27 29.14 -10.28
C LEU A 37 -42.43 27.84 -11.08
N SER A 38 -42.20 27.89 -12.40
CA SER A 38 -42.25 26.69 -13.25
C SER A 38 -41.22 25.65 -12.82
N THR A 39 -40.04 26.08 -12.37
CA THR A 39 -39.01 25.16 -11.85
C THR A 39 -39.44 24.51 -10.54
N ILE A 40 -40.04 25.26 -9.61
CA ILE A 40 -40.53 24.69 -8.34
C ILE A 40 -41.65 23.68 -8.56
N ASP A 41 -42.61 23.97 -9.44
CA ASP A 41 -43.77 23.09 -9.67
C ASP A 41 -43.38 21.72 -10.25
N GLY A 42 -42.22 21.66 -10.95
CA GLY A 42 -41.61 20.43 -11.45
C GLY A 42 -40.93 19.56 -10.38
N LEU A 43 -40.62 20.10 -9.19
CA LEU A 43 -39.90 19.40 -8.13
C LEU A 43 -40.85 18.57 -7.24
N LYS A 44 -41.35 17.45 -7.77
CA LYS A 44 -42.34 16.62 -7.08
C LYS A 44 -41.80 15.67 -6.01
N THR A 45 -40.52 15.29 -6.01
CA THR A 45 -40.01 14.26 -5.07
C THR A 45 -38.49 14.34 -4.90
N VAL A 46 -37.97 15.12 -3.94
CA VAL A 46 -36.56 14.97 -3.51
C VAL A 46 -36.40 15.38 -2.04
N GLU A 47 -35.71 14.54 -1.26
CA GLU A 47 -35.21 14.84 0.09
C GLU A 47 -34.03 15.83 -0.01
N ASP A 48 -34.08 16.93 0.76
CA ASP A 48 -32.99 17.87 1.10
C ASP A 48 -31.80 18.03 0.12
N ASP A 49 -32.09 18.24 -1.17
CA ASP A 49 -31.06 18.37 -2.20
C ASP A 49 -30.85 19.82 -2.67
N LYS A 50 -29.58 20.11 -2.97
CA LYS A 50 -29.14 21.30 -3.73
C LYS A 50 -29.37 21.02 -5.20
N ILE A 51 -30.20 21.81 -5.86
CA ILE A 51 -30.60 21.57 -7.26
C ILE A 51 -30.29 22.79 -8.10
N SER A 52 -29.60 22.61 -9.23
CA SER A 52 -29.35 23.65 -10.23
C SER A 52 -30.02 23.23 -11.53
N VAL A 53 -30.99 24.02 -12.01
CA VAL A 53 -31.77 23.72 -13.24
C VAL A 53 -31.47 24.77 -14.30
N ASP A 54 -30.94 24.32 -15.42
CA ASP A 54 -30.69 25.16 -16.59
C ASP A 54 -31.98 25.46 -17.35
N ASN A 55 -32.27 26.73 -17.60
CA ASN A 55 -33.37 27.17 -18.45
C ASN A 55 -32.89 28.19 -19.49
N SER A 56 -32.56 27.70 -20.68
CA SER A 56 -32.17 28.46 -21.89
C SER A 56 -31.07 29.52 -21.68
N ARG A 57 -31.40 30.68 -21.09
CA ARG A 57 -30.49 31.81 -20.82
C ARG A 57 -30.14 32.00 -19.35
N TYR A 58 -30.82 31.29 -18.45
CA TYR A 58 -30.67 31.44 -17.01
C TYR A 58 -30.50 30.08 -16.35
N THR A 59 -29.92 30.09 -15.15
CA THR A 59 -29.75 28.93 -14.29
C THR A 59 -30.47 29.20 -12.97
N VAL A 60 -31.39 28.32 -12.60
CA VAL A 60 -32.18 28.42 -11.37
C VAL A 60 -31.56 27.51 -10.34
N HIS A 61 -31.03 28.09 -9.27
CA HIS A 61 -30.48 27.34 -8.15
C HIS A 61 -31.51 27.31 -7.02
N VAL A 62 -31.73 26.12 -6.48
CA VAL A 62 -32.71 25.80 -5.45
C VAL A 62 -32.00 25.13 -4.28
N LEU A 63 -32.30 25.60 -3.07
CA LEU A 63 -31.91 24.96 -1.82
C LEU A 63 -33.19 24.60 -1.08
N ILE A 64 -33.40 23.29 -0.91
CA ILE A 64 -34.57 22.73 -0.22
C ILE A 64 -34.26 22.63 1.30
N GLY A 65 -35.27 22.91 2.11
CA GLY A 65 -35.26 22.82 3.57
C GLY A 65 -36.69 22.99 4.08
N GLU A 66 -36.86 23.56 5.28
CA GLU A 66 -38.21 23.95 5.79
C GLU A 66 -38.91 24.96 4.87
N LEU A 67 -38.12 25.86 4.28
CA LEU A 67 -38.52 26.78 3.22
C LEU A 67 -37.69 26.50 1.97
N TYR A 68 -38.24 26.81 0.81
CA TYR A 68 -37.59 26.63 -0.48
C TYR A 68 -36.94 27.97 -0.84
N TYR A 69 -35.61 27.97 -0.93
CA TYR A 69 -34.83 29.13 -1.30
C TYR A 69 -34.42 29.02 -2.76
N VAL A 70 -34.80 30.00 -3.57
CA VAL A 70 -34.54 29.99 -5.01
C VAL A 70 -33.82 31.26 -5.43
N CYS A 71 -32.78 31.12 -6.25
CA CYS A 71 -32.14 32.24 -6.93
C CYS A 71 -31.92 31.93 -8.42
N LEU A 72 -31.92 32.99 -9.23
CA LEU A 72 -31.79 32.93 -10.67
C LEU A 72 -30.57 33.73 -11.11
N THR A 73 -29.67 33.06 -11.83
CA THR A 73 -28.42 33.61 -12.33
C THR A 73 -28.35 33.49 -13.85
N SER A 74 -27.48 34.28 -14.49
CA SER A 74 -27.22 34.14 -15.93
C SER A 74 -26.49 32.84 -16.23
N LYS A 75 -26.90 32.14 -17.28
CA LYS A 75 -26.20 30.94 -17.74
C LYS A 75 -24.79 31.29 -18.23
N VAL A 76 -23.80 30.51 -17.79
CA VAL A 76 -22.39 30.69 -18.18
C VAL A 76 -21.97 29.53 -19.08
N ASN A 77 -21.40 29.84 -20.25
CA ASN A 77 -21.07 28.84 -21.27
C ASN A 77 -19.77 28.05 -20.99
N CYS A 78 -18.93 28.51 -20.07
CA CYS A 78 -17.68 27.84 -19.72
C CYS A 78 -17.86 26.95 -18.47
N PRO A 79 -17.53 25.64 -18.52
CA PRO A 79 -17.75 24.71 -17.41
C PRO A 79 -17.05 25.09 -16.10
N SER A 80 -15.84 25.65 -16.18
CA SER A 80 -15.07 26.04 -14.99
C SER A 80 -15.72 27.21 -14.24
N SER A 81 -16.25 28.19 -14.97
CA SER A 81 -16.99 29.29 -14.37
C SER A 81 -18.42 28.91 -13.98
N ALA A 82 -19.03 27.91 -14.64
CA ALA A 82 -20.33 27.39 -14.25
C ALA A 82 -20.29 26.76 -12.85
N ILE A 83 -19.26 25.94 -12.57
CA ILE A 83 -19.03 25.34 -11.23
C ILE A 83 -18.82 26.43 -10.17
N TRP A 84 -18.08 27.48 -10.53
CA TRP A 84 -17.83 28.59 -9.61
C TRP A 84 -19.11 29.40 -9.32
N VAL A 85 -19.91 29.69 -10.34
CA VAL A 85 -21.21 30.38 -10.19
C VAL A 85 -22.20 29.54 -9.40
N GLU A 86 -22.26 28.22 -9.62
CA GLU A 86 -23.08 27.31 -8.82
C GLU A 86 -22.67 27.35 -7.34
N SER A 87 -21.37 27.26 -7.07
CA SER A 87 -20.84 27.32 -5.69
C SER A 87 -21.18 28.64 -5.00
N CYS A 88 -20.99 29.77 -5.70
CA CYS A 88 -21.33 31.09 -5.17
C CYS A 88 -22.84 31.27 -4.96
N SER A 89 -23.66 30.72 -5.86
CA SER A 89 -25.12 30.74 -5.75
C SER A 89 -25.61 29.91 -4.56
N GLN A 90 -24.98 28.76 -4.29
CA GLN A 90 -25.29 27.94 -3.12
C GLN A 90 -24.89 28.62 -1.80
N ILE A 91 -23.75 29.31 -1.78
CA ILE A 91 -23.34 30.13 -0.62
C ILE A 91 -24.38 31.24 -0.37
N PHE A 92 -24.83 31.91 -1.43
CA PHE A 92 -25.87 32.92 -1.35
C PHE A 92 -27.18 32.35 -0.77
N LEU A 93 -27.63 31.20 -1.25
CA LEU A 93 -28.83 30.51 -0.74
C LEU A 93 -28.67 30.10 0.73
N GLN A 94 -27.49 29.64 1.13
CA GLN A 94 -27.21 29.31 2.54
C GLN A 94 -27.27 30.55 3.44
N ARG A 95 -26.78 31.69 2.96
CA ARG A 95 -26.90 32.98 3.68
C ARG A 95 -28.37 33.39 3.82
N LEU A 96 -29.19 33.22 2.78
CA LEU A 96 -30.63 33.40 2.89
C LEU A 96 -31.24 32.46 3.93
N ARG A 97 -30.91 31.17 3.92
CA ARG A 97 -31.37 30.21 4.93
C ARG A 97 -31.00 30.64 6.34
N THR A 98 -29.82 31.20 6.58
CA THR A 98 -29.46 31.69 7.93
C THR A 98 -30.29 32.89 8.38
N VAL A 99 -30.66 33.79 7.47
CA VAL A 99 -31.45 34.99 7.82
C VAL A 99 -32.92 34.65 8.06
N TYR A 100 -33.46 33.68 7.34
CA TYR A 100 -34.88 33.32 7.39
C TYR A 100 -35.18 32.05 8.22
N ARG A 101 -34.17 31.48 8.90
CA ARG A 101 -34.32 30.26 9.72
C ARG A 101 -35.29 30.44 10.89
N ASP A 102 -35.20 31.58 11.56
CA ASP A 102 -35.88 31.81 12.84
C ASP A 102 -37.28 32.45 12.69
N LEU A 103 -37.87 32.42 11.48
CA LEU A 103 -39.23 32.92 11.30
C LEU A 103 -40.25 31.96 11.94
N PRO A 104 -41.20 32.46 12.75
CA PRO A 104 -42.25 31.62 13.35
C PRO A 104 -43.22 31.11 12.27
N LEU A 105 -43.00 29.85 11.85
CA LEU A 105 -43.76 29.19 10.77
C LEU A 105 -45.26 28.98 11.10
N ALA A 106 -45.62 28.90 12.39
CA ALA A 106 -46.98 28.60 12.86
C ALA A 106 -47.98 29.75 12.65
N ASP A 107 -47.52 31.01 12.65
CA ASP A 107 -48.37 32.20 12.46
C ASP A 107 -48.52 32.60 10.97
N LEU A 108 -47.55 32.23 10.11
CA LEU A 108 -47.53 32.59 8.69
C LEU A 108 -48.60 31.86 7.83
N SER A 109 -49.04 30.68 8.25
CA SER A 109 -50.07 29.95 7.49
C SER A 109 -51.45 30.60 7.62
N LYS A 110 -51.72 31.28 8.76
CA LYS A 110 -53.03 31.86 9.11
C LYS A 110 -53.17 33.37 8.85
N ASN A 111 -52.10 34.18 8.96
CA ASN A 111 -52.21 35.66 9.03
C ASN A 111 -51.56 36.44 7.86
N LEU A 112 -51.35 35.82 6.70
CA LEU A 112 -50.56 36.45 5.63
C LEU A 112 -51.26 37.60 4.88
N THR A 113 -52.57 37.80 5.08
CA THR A 113 -53.31 38.90 4.46
C THR A 113 -53.07 40.27 5.12
N ASN A 114 -52.51 40.31 6.34
CA ASN A 114 -52.38 41.54 7.13
C ASN A 114 -50.92 41.94 7.47
N PHE A 115 -49.92 41.21 7.00
CA PHE A 115 -48.53 41.65 7.09
C PHE A 115 -48.17 42.42 5.83
N ALA A 116 -47.88 43.71 5.97
CA ALA A 116 -47.38 44.54 4.87
C ALA A 116 -46.21 43.81 4.17
N GLU A 117 -46.40 43.46 2.89
CA GLU A 117 -45.43 42.79 2.01
C GLU A 117 -44.03 43.46 2.04
N ASP A 118 -43.98 44.72 2.50
CA ASP A 118 -42.78 45.55 2.58
C ASP A 118 -41.75 45.14 3.65
N ASN A 119 -42.07 44.35 4.68
CA ASN A 119 -41.11 44.09 5.76
C ASN A 119 -40.18 42.90 5.48
N LEU A 120 -40.63 41.86 4.77
CA LEU A 120 -39.84 40.65 4.51
C LEU A 120 -39.02 40.74 3.22
N SER A 121 -39.43 41.56 2.25
CA SER A 121 -38.66 41.73 0.99
C SER A 121 -37.48 42.70 1.13
N LYS A 122 -37.46 43.57 2.16
CA LYS A 122 -36.36 44.51 2.44
C LYS A 122 -35.02 43.82 2.77
N PRO A 123 -34.94 42.85 3.69
CA PRO A 123 -33.70 42.10 3.93
C PRO A 123 -33.24 41.32 2.69
N LEU A 124 -34.17 40.76 1.92
CA LEU A 124 -33.86 40.04 0.67
C LEU A 124 -33.20 40.95 -0.36
N LYS A 125 -33.76 42.14 -0.58
CA LYS A 125 -33.19 43.19 -1.46
C LYS A 125 -31.76 43.53 -1.07
N LYS A 126 -31.52 43.80 0.22
CA LYS A 126 -30.18 44.14 0.75
C LYS A 126 -29.15 43.03 0.47
N ILE A 127 -29.51 41.78 0.69
CA ILE A 127 -28.60 40.64 0.48
C ILE A 127 -28.24 40.45 -0.99
N ILE A 128 -29.20 40.65 -1.90
CA ILE A 128 -28.97 40.55 -3.35
C ILE A 128 -28.06 41.68 -3.84
N GLU A 129 -28.28 42.91 -3.38
CA GLU A 129 -27.45 44.06 -3.72
C GLU A 129 -26.01 43.89 -3.20
N GLU A 130 -25.83 43.47 -1.94
CA GLU A 130 -24.50 43.17 -1.36
C GLU A 130 -23.75 42.06 -2.11
N TYR A 131 -24.46 41.02 -2.52
CA TYR A 131 -23.88 39.90 -3.27
C TYR A 131 -23.44 40.34 -4.66
N ASN A 132 -24.30 41.06 -5.38
CA ASN A 132 -23.99 41.58 -6.71
C ASN A 132 -22.89 42.65 -6.70
N GLN A 133 -22.74 43.40 -5.60
CA GLN A 133 -21.63 44.34 -5.38
C GLN A 133 -20.31 43.64 -4.99
N GLY A 134 -20.33 42.33 -4.70
CA GLY A 134 -19.13 41.54 -4.41
C GLY A 134 -18.51 41.76 -3.03
N ILE A 135 -19.21 42.42 -2.11
CA ILE A 135 -18.72 42.76 -0.75
C ILE A 135 -18.73 41.51 0.15
N GLY A 136 -19.74 40.65 0.03
CA GLY A 136 -19.87 39.43 0.84
C GLY A 136 -19.00 38.25 0.39
N CYS A 137 -18.69 38.14 -0.91
CA CYS A 137 -17.95 36.99 -1.45
C CYS A 137 -16.46 37.04 -1.15
N LYS A 138 -15.85 38.23 -1.05
CA LYS A 138 -14.41 38.39 -0.78
C LYS A 138 -13.98 37.79 0.56
N ASN A 139 -14.76 37.99 1.63
CA ASN A 139 -14.43 37.52 2.98
C ASN A 139 -14.60 36.00 3.17
N LEU A 140 -15.50 35.38 2.42
CA LEU A 140 -15.70 33.92 2.47
C LEU A 140 -14.73 33.19 1.53
N THR A 141 -14.38 33.81 0.40
CA THR A 141 -13.41 33.26 -0.56
C THR A 141 -12.02 33.21 0.05
N SER A 142 -11.61 34.23 0.82
CA SER A 142 -10.31 34.20 1.53
C SER A 142 -10.23 33.08 2.57
N LYS A 143 -11.33 32.83 3.30
CA LYS A 143 -11.40 31.76 4.31
C LYS A 143 -11.39 30.36 3.68
N LEU A 144 -12.11 30.18 2.58
CA LEU A 144 -12.09 28.95 1.78
C LEU A 144 -10.75 28.74 1.06
N GLU A 145 -10.08 29.80 0.63
CA GLU A 145 -8.73 29.73 0.05
C GLU A 145 -7.71 29.29 1.11
N GLU A 146 -7.80 29.78 2.34
CA GLU A 146 -6.97 29.31 3.46
C GLU A 146 -7.20 27.81 3.75
N GLU A 147 -8.48 27.37 3.83
CA GLU A 147 -8.81 25.95 4.01
C GLU A 147 -8.34 25.08 2.83
N LEU A 148 -8.43 25.58 1.59
CA LEU A 148 -7.92 24.89 0.39
C LEU A 148 -6.39 24.79 0.39
N ILE A 149 -5.68 25.81 0.86
CA ILE A 149 -4.23 25.79 1.02
C ILE A 149 -3.84 24.73 2.05
N GLU A 150 -4.57 24.63 3.16
CA GLU A 150 -4.36 23.60 4.18
C GLU A 150 -4.59 22.19 3.63
N VAL A 151 -5.69 21.95 2.91
CA VAL A 151 -5.97 20.67 2.25
C VAL A 151 -4.90 20.33 1.20
N ARG A 152 -4.44 21.31 0.42
CA ARG A 152 -3.36 21.13 -0.56
C ARG A 152 -2.06 20.75 0.13
N CYS A 153 -1.73 21.36 1.26
CA CYS A 153 -0.58 20.98 2.09
C CYS A 153 -0.71 19.54 2.63
N ILE A 154 -1.89 19.14 3.10
CA ILE A 154 -2.14 17.76 3.57
C ILE A 154 -1.98 16.75 2.43
N LEU A 155 -2.54 17.05 1.24
CA LEU A 155 -2.42 16.19 0.06
C LEU A 155 -0.97 16.10 -0.42
N MET A 156 -0.24 17.22 -0.48
CA MET A 156 1.19 17.22 -0.83
C MET A 156 2.03 16.44 0.18
N ASN A 157 1.75 16.57 1.48
CA ASN A 157 2.40 15.78 2.52
C ASN A 157 2.04 14.29 2.40
N GLY A 158 0.82 13.95 2.01
CA GLY A 158 0.39 12.57 1.75
C GLY A 158 1.10 11.96 0.54
N VAL A 159 1.24 12.72 -0.55
CA VAL A 159 1.99 12.32 -1.75
C VAL A 159 3.47 12.12 -1.42
N GLN A 160 4.08 13.03 -0.65
CA GLN A 160 5.47 12.87 -0.22
C GLN A 160 5.66 11.61 0.63
N LYS A 161 4.76 11.36 1.59
CA LYS A 161 4.76 10.12 2.38
C LYS A 161 4.58 8.85 1.53
N LEU A 162 3.87 8.92 0.41
CA LEU A 162 3.73 7.78 -0.54
C LEU A 162 5.03 7.56 -1.33
N ILE A 163 5.71 8.64 -1.73
CA ILE A 163 7.03 8.58 -2.38
C ILE A 163 8.06 7.99 -1.41
N ASP A 164 8.13 8.50 -0.18
CA ASP A 164 9.07 8.02 0.85
C ASP A 164 8.82 6.54 1.23
N ARG A 165 7.55 6.10 1.18
CA ARG A 165 7.17 4.69 1.38
C ARG A 165 7.58 3.81 0.20
N GLY A 166 7.46 4.31 -1.03
CA GLY A 166 7.93 3.63 -2.23
C GLY A 166 9.44 3.41 -2.19
N GLU A 167 10.19 4.47 -1.85
CA GLU A 167 11.65 4.40 -1.72
C GLU A 167 12.10 3.45 -0.60
N ARG A 168 11.39 3.43 0.54
CA ARG A 168 11.60 2.44 1.61
C ARG A 168 11.26 1.02 1.19
N LEU A 169 10.24 0.82 0.36
CA LEU A 169 9.84 -0.50 -0.14
C LEU A 169 10.89 -1.05 -1.10
N ASP A 170 11.42 -0.22 -2.00
CA ASP A 170 12.50 -0.59 -2.92
C ASP A 170 13.78 -0.97 -2.14
N GLU A 171 14.12 -0.18 -1.12
CA GLU A 171 15.25 -0.47 -0.23
C GLU A 171 15.05 -1.74 0.62
N LEU A 172 13.81 -2.00 1.08
CA LEU A 172 13.44 -3.23 1.78
C LEU A 172 13.51 -4.43 0.86
N ILE A 173 12.98 -4.36 -0.37
CA ILE A 173 13.05 -5.44 -1.37
C ILE A 173 14.51 -5.80 -1.64
N ARG A 174 15.37 -4.79 -1.84
CA ARG A 174 16.81 -4.97 -2.04
C ARG A 174 17.49 -5.66 -0.85
N LYS A 175 17.15 -5.26 0.39
CA LYS A 175 17.67 -5.92 1.60
C LYS A 175 17.12 -7.34 1.78
N THR A 176 15.87 -7.58 1.42
CA THR A 176 15.23 -8.90 1.52
C THR A 176 15.87 -9.89 0.55
N GLN A 177 16.17 -9.46 -0.68
CA GLN A 177 16.92 -10.28 -1.65
C GLN A 177 18.32 -10.65 -1.15
N ASN A 178 19.01 -9.73 -0.48
CA ASN A 178 20.33 -10.01 0.12
C ASN A 178 20.26 -10.96 1.32
N LEU A 179 19.19 -10.88 2.12
CA LEU A 179 18.95 -11.78 3.26
C LEU A 179 18.52 -13.19 2.81
N GLU A 180 17.78 -13.31 1.70
CA GLU A 180 17.36 -14.59 1.13
C GLU A 180 18.55 -15.40 0.57
N ILE A 181 19.56 -14.70 0.03
CA ILE A 181 20.85 -15.30 -0.37
C ILE A 181 21.65 -15.79 0.85
N SER A 182 21.55 -15.09 1.99
CA SER A 182 22.23 -15.45 3.25
C SER A 182 21.55 -16.59 4.03
N ASN A 183 20.21 -16.63 4.05
CA ASN A 183 19.42 -17.63 4.78
C ASN A 183 19.46 -19.03 4.13
N ARG A 184 19.63 -19.13 2.81
CA ARG A 184 19.84 -20.43 2.13
C ARG A 184 21.10 -21.17 2.58
N ALA A 185 22.08 -20.47 3.17
CA ALA A 185 23.28 -21.09 3.74
C ALA A 185 23.10 -21.59 5.19
N THR A 186 22.07 -21.14 5.91
CA THR A 186 21.88 -21.42 7.35
C THR A 186 20.73 -22.35 7.67
N ASP A 187 19.77 -22.54 6.77
CA ASP A 187 18.60 -23.41 6.99
C ASP A 187 18.89 -24.92 6.91
N PHE A 188 20.09 -25.34 6.49
CA PHE A 188 20.46 -26.77 6.46
C PHE A 188 20.82 -27.36 7.84
N ILE A 189 20.94 -26.54 8.90
CA ILE A 189 21.46 -26.98 10.22
C ILE A 189 20.40 -27.00 11.33
N LYS A 190 19.15 -26.57 11.11
CA LYS A 190 18.17 -26.34 12.22
C LYS A 190 16.86 -27.12 12.18
N PHE A 191 16.73 -28.18 11.37
CA PHE A 191 15.48 -28.95 11.28
C PHE A 191 15.40 -30.25 12.12
N THR A 192 16.32 -30.47 13.07
CA THR A 192 16.35 -31.71 13.89
C THR A 192 16.05 -31.53 15.38
N THR A 193 15.43 -30.43 15.80
CA THR A 193 15.05 -30.30 17.21
C THR A 193 13.72 -29.58 17.36
N ILE A 194 12.86 -30.17 18.20
CA ILE A 194 11.64 -29.62 18.82
C ILE A 194 10.32 -30.04 18.15
N ALA A 195 9.86 -31.24 18.51
CA ALA A 195 8.43 -31.56 18.65
C ALA A 195 8.20 -32.26 20.00
N TYR A 196 7.03 -32.04 20.59
CA TYR A 196 6.54 -32.33 21.97
C TYR A 196 6.75 -31.18 22.97
N PRO A 197 5.69 -30.72 23.70
CA PRO A 197 5.09 -31.53 24.76
C PRO A 197 3.57 -31.37 25.08
N LEU A 198 3.03 -32.46 25.65
CA LEU A 198 2.19 -32.64 26.86
C LEU A 198 0.79 -32.01 27.08
N GLN A 199 -0.11 -32.94 27.43
CA GLN A 199 -1.45 -32.86 28.03
C GLN A 199 -1.53 -32.15 29.39
N TYR A 200 -2.72 -31.62 29.71
CA TYR A 200 -3.25 -31.53 31.08
C TYR A 200 -4.77 -31.79 31.11
N GLU A 201 -5.18 -32.68 32.02
CA GLU A 201 -6.56 -33.00 32.44
C GLU A 201 -7.15 -31.94 33.37
N TYR A 202 -8.49 -31.84 33.45
CA TYR A 202 -9.23 -31.75 34.72
C TYR A 202 -10.71 -32.15 34.52
N PHE A 203 -11.15 -33.16 35.26
CA PHE A 203 -12.49 -33.76 35.29
C PHE A 203 -13.24 -33.23 36.54
N TYR A 204 -14.50 -32.81 36.41
CA TYR A 204 -15.35 -32.45 37.57
C TYR A 204 -16.57 -33.37 37.68
N LEU A 205 -16.75 -33.88 38.90
CA LEU A 205 -17.67 -34.92 39.33
C LEU A 205 -19.14 -34.47 39.48
N GLN A 206 -19.98 -35.46 39.25
CA GLN A 206 -21.44 -35.54 39.27
C GLN A 206 -22.03 -35.52 40.69
N SER A 207 -23.24 -35.00 40.87
CA SER A 207 -24.08 -35.22 42.07
C SER A 207 -25.51 -35.60 41.66
N ARG A 208 -26.05 -36.59 42.38
CA ARG A 208 -27.29 -37.35 42.13
C ARG A 208 -28.47 -36.71 42.88
N ASP A 209 -29.61 -36.58 42.22
CA ASP A 209 -30.91 -36.25 42.83
C ASP A 209 -31.66 -37.52 43.27
N PHE A 210 -32.33 -37.44 44.41
CA PHE A 210 -33.10 -38.52 45.05
C PHE A 210 -34.61 -38.29 44.81
N HIS A 211 -35.26 -39.22 44.10
CA HIS A 211 -36.71 -39.23 43.86
C HIS A 211 -37.40 -40.17 44.87
N VAL A 212 -38.37 -39.66 45.64
CA VAL A 212 -39.27 -40.45 46.50
C VAL A 212 -40.56 -40.72 45.73
N VAL A 213 -40.88 -42.01 45.57
CA VAL A 213 -42.10 -42.53 44.92
C VAL A 213 -43.09 -42.98 45.99
N SER A 214 -44.31 -42.46 45.93
CA SER A 214 -45.46 -42.97 46.67
C SER A 214 -46.09 -44.17 45.95
N ARG A 215 -46.51 -45.19 46.72
CA ARG A 215 -47.32 -46.32 46.23
C ARG A 215 -48.64 -46.41 46.98
N THR A 216 -49.72 -46.54 46.22
CA THR A 216 -51.08 -46.90 46.65
C THR A 216 -51.50 -48.23 45.97
N ARG A 217 -52.19 -49.11 46.70
CA ARG A 217 -53.17 -50.14 46.26
C ARG A 217 -53.59 -50.96 47.49
N GLN A 218 -54.85 -51.14 47.92
CA GLN A 218 -56.15 -51.55 47.32
C GLN A 218 -56.44 -53.06 47.54
N GLN A 219 -57.45 -53.39 48.39
CA GLN A 219 -58.50 -54.45 48.27
C GLN A 219 -59.15 -54.67 49.65
N LYS A 220 -60.45 -54.41 49.89
CA LYS A 220 -61.73 -55.07 49.50
C LYS A 220 -62.15 -56.29 50.36
N ASN A 221 -63.27 -56.06 51.07
CA ASN A 221 -64.42 -56.93 51.40
C ASN A 221 -64.28 -58.09 52.41
N SER A 222 -64.95 -57.93 53.57
CA SER A 222 -65.93 -58.92 54.09
C SER A 222 -66.64 -58.37 55.35
N SER A 223 -67.67 -57.57 55.13
CA SER A 223 -68.58 -57.00 56.13
C SER A 223 -69.76 -57.96 56.37
N LEU A 224 -69.75 -58.70 57.48
CA LEU A 224 -70.91 -58.94 58.39
C LEU A 224 -70.65 -60.01 59.47
N LYS A 225 -69.71 -60.95 59.28
CA LYS A 225 -69.41 -62.00 60.29
C LYS A 225 -68.35 -61.59 61.33
N ILE A 226 -67.54 -60.56 61.03
CA ILE A 226 -66.54 -60.00 61.95
C ILE A 226 -67.24 -59.20 63.07
N VAL A 227 -68.34 -58.49 62.79
CA VAL A 227 -68.96 -57.54 63.73
C VAL A 227 -69.49 -58.21 65.01
N ILE A 228 -70.03 -59.43 64.93
CA ILE A 228 -70.63 -60.10 66.09
C ILE A 228 -69.56 -60.79 66.96
N VAL A 229 -68.55 -61.41 66.36
CA VAL A 229 -67.42 -62.01 67.10
C VAL A 229 -66.51 -60.92 67.68
N THR A 230 -66.33 -59.79 66.96
CA THR A 230 -65.67 -58.62 67.55
C THR A 230 -66.50 -57.99 68.65
N SER A 231 -67.84 -57.98 68.59
CA SER A 231 -68.64 -57.34 69.65
C SER A 231 -68.60 -58.09 70.98
N ALA A 232 -68.64 -59.43 70.95
CA ALA A 232 -68.52 -60.25 72.16
C ALA A 232 -67.09 -60.26 72.72
N PHE A 233 -66.07 -60.33 71.85
CA PHE A 233 -64.68 -60.21 72.26
C PHE A 233 -64.37 -58.81 72.79
N MET A 234 -64.95 -57.75 72.20
CA MET A 234 -64.82 -56.38 72.68
C MET A 234 -65.54 -56.16 74.00
N LEU A 235 -66.66 -56.84 74.30
CA LEU A 235 -67.30 -56.72 75.62
C LEU A 235 -66.49 -57.42 76.72
N VAL A 236 -65.94 -58.61 76.46
CA VAL A 236 -65.05 -59.29 77.40
C VAL A 236 -63.73 -58.53 77.54
N LEU A 237 -63.18 -57.98 76.45
CA LEU A 237 -62.03 -57.07 76.51
C LEU A 237 -62.38 -55.80 77.26
N VAL A 238 -63.55 -55.21 77.07
CA VAL A 238 -63.97 -53.97 77.76
C VAL A 238 -64.07 -54.22 79.25
N VAL A 239 -64.65 -55.35 79.69
CA VAL A 239 -64.70 -55.70 81.11
C VAL A 239 -63.30 -55.99 81.67
N PHE A 240 -62.46 -56.73 80.94
CA PHE A 240 -61.07 -57.02 81.34
C PHE A 240 -60.17 -55.77 81.29
N LEU A 241 -60.41 -54.84 80.35
CA LEU A 241 -59.79 -53.52 80.26
C LEU A 241 -60.27 -52.66 81.41
N THR A 242 -61.56 -52.64 81.76
CA THR A 242 -62.05 -51.82 82.88
C THR A 242 -61.55 -52.30 84.24
N LEU A 243 -61.30 -53.61 84.41
CA LEU A 243 -60.73 -54.18 85.63
C LEU A 243 -59.19 -54.08 85.68
N ARG A 244 -58.51 -54.09 84.53
CA ARG A 244 -57.04 -53.96 84.42
C ARG A 244 -56.57 -52.50 84.28
N PHE A 245 -57.47 -51.59 83.92
CA PHE A 245 -57.30 -50.14 83.85
C PHE A 245 -58.23 -49.43 84.86
N ALA A 246 -58.42 -50.01 86.04
CA ALA A 246 -58.74 -49.20 87.23
C ALA A 246 -57.49 -48.37 87.59
N ILE A 247 -57.08 -47.48 86.68
CA ILE A 247 -56.07 -46.45 86.96
C ILE A 247 -56.73 -45.54 87.97
N ASP A 248 -56.08 -45.34 89.11
CA ASP A 248 -56.55 -44.42 90.14
C ASP A 248 -56.88 -43.08 89.45
N PRO A 249 -58.11 -42.54 89.59
CA PRO A 249 -58.50 -41.27 88.99
C PRO A 249 -57.55 -40.12 89.36
N ILE A 250 -56.84 -40.23 90.49
CA ILE A 250 -55.79 -39.31 90.91
C ILE A 250 -54.53 -39.49 90.06
N GLU A 251 -54.09 -40.73 89.82
CA GLU A 251 -52.93 -41.05 88.98
C GLU A 251 -53.16 -40.64 87.52
N LEU A 252 -54.37 -40.86 86.99
CA LEU A 252 -54.74 -40.39 85.65
C LEU A 252 -54.73 -38.86 85.54
N ARG A 253 -55.28 -38.15 86.53
CA ARG A 253 -55.27 -36.69 86.57
C ARG A 253 -53.84 -36.15 86.62
N ASN A 254 -52.98 -36.76 87.45
CA ASN A 254 -51.57 -36.39 87.55
C ASN A 254 -50.82 -36.67 86.24
N ALA A 255 -51.08 -37.80 85.58
CA ALA A 255 -50.48 -38.12 84.27
C ALA A 255 -50.91 -37.14 83.16
N ILE A 256 -52.19 -36.71 83.17
CA ILE A 256 -52.69 -35.69 82.25
C ILE A 256 -52.02 -34.34 82.54
N GLN A 257 -51.93 -33.94 83.81
CA GLN A 257 -51.30 -32.68 84.21
C GLN A 257 -49.81 -32.66 83.81
N ILE A 258 -49.07 -33.73 84.08
CA ILE A 258 -47.66 -33.86 83.65
C ILE A 258 -47.54 -33.75 82.13
N LYS A 259 -48.41 -34.41 81.35
CA LYS A 259 -48.39 -34.29 79.89
C LYS A 259 -48.76 -32.89 79.40
N HIS A 260 -49.70 -32.22 80.08
CA HIS A 260 -50.09 -30.85 79.78
C HIS A 260 -48.93 -29.89 80.06
N ASP A 261 -48.25 -30.02 81.20
CA ASP A 261 -47.10 -29.19 81.59
C ASP A 261 -45.88 -29.44 80.68
N LEU A 262 -45.66 -30.69 80.25
CA LEU A 262 -44.65 -31.04 79.24
C LEU A 262 -44.98 -30.45 77.86
N ALA A 263 -46.26 -30.43 77.48
CA ALA A 263 -46.69 -29.82 76.23
C ALA A 263 -46.54 -28.29 76.27
N GLU A 264 -46.93 -27.65 77.37
CA GLU A 264 -46.83 -26.20 77.54
C GLU A 264 -45.37 -25.74 77.63
N SER A 265 -44.50 -26.50 78.31
CA SER A 265 -43.04 -26.23 78.32
C SER A 265 -42.39 -26.42 76.94
N SER A 266 -42.89 -27.34 76.11
CA SER A 266 -42.36 -27.59 74.75
C SER A 266 -42.97 -26.70 73.66
N LYS A 267 -44.07 -26.00 73.95
CA LYS A 267 -44.84 -25.18 72.99
C LYS A 267 -44.00 -24.12 72.30
N LEU A 268 -43.17 -23.40 73.05
CA LEU A 268 -42.29 -22.37 72.50
C LEU A 268 -41.27 -22.96 71.52
N MET A 269 -40.69 -24.12 71.85
CA MET A 269 -39.73 -24.81 71.00
C MET A 269 -40.37 -25.27 69.69
N HIS A 270 -41.57 -25.88 69.76
CA HIS A 270 -42.33 -26.27 68.58
C HIS A 270 -42.73 -25.05 67.72
N PHE A 271 -43.14 -23.95 68.34
CA PHE A 271 -43.45 -22.71 67.64
C PHE A 271 -42.24 -22.12 66.91
N ILE A 272 -41.06 -22.07 67.56
CA ILE A 272 -39.81 -21.60 66.94
C ILE A 272 -39.42 -22.51 65.78
N ALA A 273 -39.49 -23.84 65.96
CA ALA A 273 -39.21 -24.81 64.90
C ALA A 273 -40.14 -24.63 63.69
N ALA A 274 -41.45 -24.53 63.93
CA ALA A 274 -42.44 -24.28 62.89
C ALA A 274 -42.16 -22.96 62.15
N ARG A 275 -41.83 -21.88 62.87
CA ARG A 275 -41.45 -20.60 62.25
C ARG A 275 -40.20 -20.72 61.39
N LYS A 276 -39.17 -21.46 61.84
CA LYS A 276 -37.95 -21.70 61.06
C LYS A 276 -38.27 -22.46 59.76
N ILE A 277 -39.08 -23.51 59.83
CA ILE A 277 -39.51 -24.28 58.67
C ILE A 277 -40.30 -23.40 57.69
N GLN A 278 -41.26 -22.63 58.19
CA GLN A 278 -42.06 -21.73 57.37
C GLN A 278 -41.21 -20.63 56.72
N ALA A 279 -40.28 -20.02 57.47
CA ALA A 279 -39.38 -19.00 56.94
C ALA A 279 -38.45 -19.59 55.85
N TRP A 280 -37.91 -20.78 56.08
CA TRP A 280 -37.10 -21.50 55.10
C TRP A 280 -37.91 -21.82 53.82
N PHE A 281 -39.13 -22.33 53.95
CA PHE A 281 -40.00 -22.66 52.83
C PHE A 281 -40.37 -21.41 52.01
N ARG A 282 -40.77 -20.32 52.67
CA ARG A 282 -41.02 -19.03 52.02
C ARG A 282 -39.76 -18.54 51.27
N GLY A 283 -38.59 -18.65 51.90
CA GLY A 283 -37.31 -18.32 51.27
C GLY A 283 -36.99 -19.16 50.03
N ILE A 284 -37.34 -20.45 50.03
CA ILE A 284 -37.20 -21.32 48.84
C ILE A 284 -38.11 -20.86 47.71
N ILE A 285 -39.39 -20.61 47.99
CA ILE A 285 -40.34 -20.15 46.97
C ILE A 285 -39.84 -18.85 46.33
N THR A 286 -39.47 -17.86 47.14
CA THR A 286 -39.01 -16.56 46.66
C THR A 286 -37.74 -16.70 45.82
N ARG A 287 -36.73 -17.46 46.27
CA ARG A 287 -35.50 -17.66 45.50
C ARG A 287 -35.73 -18.40 44.19
N ASN A 288 -36.61 -19.41 44.18
CA ASN A 288 -36.98 -20.11 42.95
C ASN A 288 -37.70 -19.19 41.97
N HIS A 289 -38.59 -18.32 42.46
CA HIS A 289 -39.25 -17.31 41.63
C HIS A 289 -38.26 -16.31 41.03
N LEU A 290 -37.36 -15.75 41.86
CA LEU A 290 -36.31 -14.85 41.39
C LEU A 290 -35.37 -15.50 40.38
N ARG A 291 -35.02 -16.78 40.57
CA ARG A 291 -34.21 -17.54 39.61
C ARG A 291 -34.90 -17.62 38.24
N LYS A 292 -36.20 -17.92 38.22
CA LYS A 292 -36.99 -17.94 36.98
C LYS A 292 -37.03 -16.56 36.31
N LEU A 293 -37.26 -15.50 37.08
CA LEU A 293 -37.24 -14.14 36.53
C LEU A 293 -35.87 -13.78 35.95
N HIS A 294 -34.78 -14.11 36.64
CA HIS A 294 -33.43 -13.86 36.16
C HIS A 294 -33.08 -14.65 34.89
N GLU A 295 -33.53 -15.90 34.78
CA GLU A 295 -33.39 -16.71 33.56
C GLU A 295 -34.08 -16.00 32.38
N LYS A 296 -35.33 -15.56 32.55
CA LYS A 296 -36.06 -14.84 31.50
C LYS A 296 -35.42 -13.50 31.16
N ALA A 297 -34.97 -12.75 32.15
CA ALA A 297 -34.23 -11.51 31.95
C ALA A 297 -32.93 -11.74 31.17
N THR A 298 -32.19 -12.81 31.48
CA THR A 298 -30.94 -13.16 30.79
C THR A 298 -31.19 -13.48 29.31
N ILE A 299 -32.27 -14.21 29.01
CA ILE A 299 -32.67 -14.51 27.62
C ILE A 299 -32.96 -13.20 26.88
N LEU A 300 -33.79 -12.32 27.44
CA LEU A 300 -34.13 -11.04 26.83
C LEU A 300 -32.88 -10.19 26.57
N GLN A 301 -32.01 -10.05 27.58
CA GLN A 301 -30.79 -9.27 27.45
C GLN A 301 -29.81 -9.87 26.44
N ARG A 302 -29.70 -11.21 26.35
CA ARG A 302 -28.90 -11.88 25.32
C ARG A 302 -29.39 -11.55 23.92
N HIS A 303 -30.71 -11.65 23.69
CA HIS A 303 -31.30 -11.31 22.40
C HIS A 303 -31.11 -9.83 22.05
N TRP A 304 -31.32 -8.93 23.02
CA TRP A 304 -31.10 -7.50 22.84
C TRP A 304 -29.64 -7.15 22.50
N ARG A 305 -28.67 -7.68 23.26
CA ARG A 305 -27.23 -7.49 22.97
C ARG A 305 -26.89 -7.96 21.55
N GLY A 306 -27.39 -9.13 21.15
CA GLY A 306 -27.19 -9.65 19.80
C GLY A 306 -27.82 -8.78 18.71
N TYR A 307 -29.06 -8.31 18.90
CA TYR A 307 -29.74 -7.39 17.99
C TYR A 307 -28.94 -6.09 17.85
N TYR A 308 -28.58 -5.49 18.99
CA TYR A 308 -27.82 -4.24 19.04
C TYR A 308 -26.50 -4.35 18.29
N THR A 309 -25.71 -5.40 18.55
CA THR A 309 -24.44 -5.62 17.84
C THR A 309 -24.66 -5.79 16.35
N ARG A 310 -25.67 -6.55 15.91
CA ARG A 310 -25.95 -6.72 14.47
C ARG A 310 -26.38 -5.42 13.80
N MET A 311 -27.31 -4.71 14.43
CA MET A 311 -27.90 -3.50 13.83
C MET A 311 -26.97 -2.30 13.83
N PHE A 312 -26.25 -2.08 14.93
CA PHE A 312 -25.48 -0.84 15.09
C PHE A 312 -24.00 -1.02 14.77
N ILE A 313 -23.41 -2.18 15.08
CA ILE A 313 -21.96 -2.40 14.87
C ILE A 313 -21.72 -3.07 13.52
N ILE A 314 -22.32 -4.24 13.30
CA ILE A 314 -22.03 -5.07 12.12
C ILE A 314 -22.59 -4.43 10.85
N ASN A 315 -23.83 -3.95 10.85
CA ASN A 315 -24.41 -3.34 9.65
C ASN A 315 -23.63 -2.11 9.20
N GLN A 316 -23.20 -1.24 10.11
CA GLN A 316 -22.38 -0.08 9.76
C GLN A 316 -21.05 -0.52 9.12
N TYR A 317 -20.37 -1.47 9.75
CA TYR A 317 -19.13 -2.04 9.22
C TYR A 317 -19.33 -2.69 7.84
N LEU A 318 -20.41 -3.45 7.65
CA LEU A 318 -20.73 -4.09 6.36
C LEU A 318 -21.00 -3.06 5.27
N VAL A 319 -21.76 -2.01 5.57
CA VAL A 319 -22.04 -0.92 4.62
C VAL A 319 -20.72 -0.27 4.20
N GLU A 320 -19.87 0.11 5.16
CA GLU A 320 -18.57 0.70 4.87
C GLU A 320 -17.68 -0.22 4.02
N ARG A 321 -17.62 -1.52 4.37
CA ARG A 321 -16.84 -2.52 3.61
C ARG A 321 -17.36 -2.68 2.18
N VAL A 322 -18.67 -2.69 1.98
CA VAL A 322 -19.27 -2.76 0.65
C VAL A 322 -18.97 -1.49 -0.17
N HIS A 323 -18.97 -0.31 0.45
CA HIS A 323 -18.56 0.92 -0.21
C HIS A 323 -17.09 0.90 -0.62
N GLN A 324 -16.19 0.45 0.27
CA GLN A 324 -14.77 0.27 -0.03
C GLN A 324 -14.57 -0.70 -1.21
N MET A 325 -15.21 -1.87 -1.19
CA MET A 325 -15.13 -2.84 -2.28
C MET A 325 -15.58 -2.26 -3.63
N ARG A 326 -16.66 -1.47 -3.64
CA ARG A 326 -17.12 -0.78 -4.85
C ARG A 326 -16.13 0.28 -5.33
N GLN A 327 -15.59 1.08 -4.41
CA GLN A 327 -14.60 2.09 -4.73
C GLN A 327 -13.34 1.46 -5.33
N ASP A 328 -12.85 0.38 -4.75
CA ASP A 328 -11.67 -0.36 -5.23
C ASP A 328 -11.90 -0.94 -6.62
N HIS A 329 -13.10 -1.49 -6.87
CA HIS A 329 -13.47 -1.98 -8.19
C HIS A 329 -13.40 -0.86 -9.24
N TYR A 330 -14.05 0.28 -8.98
CA TYR A 330 -14.04 1.41 -9.90
C TYR A 330 -12.65 2.03 -10.06
N ASN A 331 -11.86 2.13 -9.00
CA ASN A 331 -10.47 2.60 -9.06
C ASN A 331 -9.60 1.69 -9.94
N ASN A 332 -9.77 0.37 -9.82
CA ASN A 332 -9.06 -0.60 -10.67
C ASN A 332 -9.48 -0.45 -12.13
N MET A 333 -10.77 -0.33 -12.42
CA MET A 333 -11.25 -0.08 -13.79
C MET A 333 -10.73 1.25 -14.35
N ALA A 334 -10.76 2.32 -13.55
CA ALA A 334 -10.21 3.62 -13.93
C ALA A 334 -8.71 3.51 -14.25
N THR A 335 -7.94 2.76 -13.46
CA THR A 335 -6.51 2.54 -13.69
C THR A 335 -6.25 1.84 -15.03
N LYS A 336 -7.06 0.83 -15.38
CA LYS A 336 -6.97 0.15 -16.68
C LYS A 336 -7.26 1.10 -17.84
N ILE A 337 -8.35 1.86 -17.76
CA ILE A 337 -8.72 2.86 -18.78
C ILE A 337 -7.59 3.89 -18.95
N GLN A 338 -7.09 4.42 -17.84
CA GLN A 338 -6.01 5.41 -17.84
C GLN A 338 -4.72 4.83 -18.42
N ALA A 339 -4.36 3.58 -18.12
CA ALA A 339 -3.17 2.94 -18.67
C ALA A 339 -3.25 2.80 -20.20
N VAL A 340 -4.40 2.36 -20.71
CA VAL A 340 -4.66 2.26 -22.16
C VAL A 340 -4.55 3.64 -22.81
N TRP A 341 -5.17 4.66 -22.22
CA TRP A 341 -5.11 6.03 -22.73
C TRP A 341 -3.69 6.61 -22.73
N ARG A 342 -2.96 6.48 -21.62
CA ARG A 342 -1.55 6.91 -21.51
C ARG A 342 -0.69 6.25 -22.59
N GLY A 343 -0.90 4.96 -22.83
CA GLY A 343 -0.23 4.21 -23.90
C GLY A 343 -0.57 4.74 -25.30
N TYR A 344 -1.86 4.94 -25.60
CA TYR A 344 -2.31 5.52 -26.87
C TYR A 344 -1.70 6.91 -27.09
N TRP A 345 -1.81 7.80 -26.10
CA TRP A 345 -1.32 9.16 -26.18
C TRP A 345 0.19 9.21 -26.39
N SER A 346 0.96 8.39 -25.66
CA SER A 346 2.41 8.29 -25.84
C SER A 346 2.80 7.92 -27.27
N ARG A 347 2.13 6.92 -27.87
CA ARG A 347 2.35 6.51 -29.26
C ARG A 347 1.93 7.57 -30.27
N LYS A 348 0.94 8.40 -29.95
CA LYS A 348 0.45 9.45 -30.85
C LYS A 348 1.31 10.71 -30.82
N THR A 349 1.78 11.14 -29.65
CA THR A 349 2.40 12.47 -29.48
C THR A 349 3.88 12.45 -29.14
N LYS A 350 4.38 11.40 -28.47
CA LYS A 350 5.76 11.38 -27.95
C LYS A 350 6.69 10.46 -28.72
N ILE A 351 6.22 9.30 -29.18
CA ILE A 351 7.07 8.28 -29.82
C ILE A 351 6.62 8.05 -31.26
N ASN A 352 7.36 8.60 -32.22
CA ASN A 352 7.27 8.15 -33.60
C ASN A 352 8.10 6.86 -33.76
N PHE A 353 7.45 5.71 -33.59
CA PHE A 353 8.08 4.39 -33.65
C PHE A 353 8.90 4.17 -34.93
N LEU A 354 8.40 4.67 -36.07
CA LEU A 354 9.07 4.56 -37.36
C LEU A 354 10.38 5.37 -37.37
N GLN A 355 10.38 6.58 -36.80
CA GLN A 355 11.59 7.40 -36.66
C GLN A 355 12.59 6.76 -35.68
N LEU A 356 12.12 6.18 -34.57
CA LEU A 356 12.99 5.48 -33.61
C LEU A 356 13.66 4.27 -34.24
N GLN A 357 12.93 3.45 -35.00
CA GLN A 357 13.51 2.31 -35.71
C GLN A 357 14.55 2.74 -36.75
N ARG A 358 14.29 3.83 -37.49
CA ARG A 358 15.27 4.40 -38.43
C ARG A 358 16.53 4.89 -37.72
N TRP A 359 16.37 5.60 -36.60
CA TRP A 359 17.50 6.07 -35.81
C TRP A 359 18.34 4.92 -35.26
N LEU A 360 17.70 3.90 -34.67
CA LEU A 360 18.40 2.70 -34.17
C LEU A 360 19.19 2.01 -35.29
N LYS A 361 18.59 1.83 -36.48
CA LYS A 361 19.30 1.24 -37.62
C LYS A 361 20.54 2.05 -38.01
N ASN A 362 20.44 3.39 -38.04
CA ASN A 362 21.58 4.25 -38.32
C ASN A 362 22.66 4.17 -37.23
N VAL A 363 22.27 4.09 -35.95
CA VAL A 363 23.21 3.90 -34.84
C VAL A 363 23.97 2.59 -34.99
N TYR A 364 23.28 1.49 -35.29
CA TYR A 364 23.93 0.19 -35.51
C TYR A 364 24.89 0.21 -36.72
N ILE A 365 24.48 0.84 -37.84
CA ILE A 365 25.35 0.99 -39.01
C ILE A 365 26.62 1.78 -38.64
N LYS A 366 26.46 2.94 -37.96
CA LYS A 366 27.60 3.76 -37.54
C LYS A 366 28.51 3.05 -36.55
N ASN A 367 27.94 2.30 -35.60
CA ASN A 367 28.73 1.54 -34.66
C ASN A 367 29.55 0.45 -35.37
N ASN A 368 28.95 -0.22 -36.37
CA ASN A 368 29.66 -1.22 -37.17
C ASN A 368 30.76 -0.59 -38.04
N GLU A 369 30.50 0.56 -38.66
CA GLU A 369 31.54 1.34 -39.37
C GLU A 369 32.70 1.70 -38.43
N THR A 370 32.41 2.16 -37.21
CA THR A 370 33.43 2.47 -36.20
C THR A 370 34.24 1.25 -35.80
N LEU A 371 33.60 0.10 -35.58
CA LEU A 371 34.30 -1.15 -35.27
C LEU A 371 35.22 -1.59 -36.41
N GLU A 372 34.76 -1.52 -37.66
CA GLU A 372 35.61 -1.84 -38.82
C GLU A 372 36.79 -0.86 -38.96
N ASN A 373 36.57 0.43 -38.69
CA ASN A 373 37.65 1.42 -38.67
C ASN A 373 38.67 1.13 -37.57
N MET A 374 38.22 0.74 -36.37
CA MET A 374 39.11 0.35 -35.28
C MET A 374 39.91 -0.91 -35.61
N LYS A 375 39.30 -1.90 -36.27
CA LYS A 375 40.01 -3.10 -36.75
C LYS A 375 41.08 -2.75 -37.78
N ARG A 376 40.75 -1.92 -38.78
CA ARG A 376 41.71 -1.45 -39.79
C ARG A 376 42.85 -0.64 -39.18
N PHE A 377 42.55 0.21 -38.20
CA PHE A 377 43.57 0.95 -37.47
C PHE A 377 44.53 0.01 -36.76
N ARG A 378 44.01 -0.94 -35.97
CA ARG A 378 44.82 -1.96 -35.30
C ARG A 378 45.69 -2.76 -36.28
N GLN A 379 45.13 -3.15 -37.42
CA GLN A 379 45.86 -3.90 -38.44
C GLN A 379 47.04 -3.11 -39.00
N ARG A 380 46.84 -1.81 -39.29
CA ARG A 380 47.94 -0.94 -39.74
C ARG A 380 49.02 -0.75 -38.69
N GLU A 381 48.64 -0.65 -37.42
CA GLU A 381 49.62 -0.57 -36.32
C GLU A 381 50.45 -1.85 -36.21
N LEU A 382 49.82 -3.03 -36.36
CA LEU A 382 50.52 -4.32 -36.37
C LEU A 382 51.47 -4.43 -37.57
N GLU A 383 51.02 -4.10 -38.78
CA GLU A 383 51.85 -4.11 -39.99
C GLU A 383 53.04 -3.14 -39.87
N HIS A 384 52.83 -1.96 -39.27
CA HIS A 384 53.90 -1.01 -39.02
C HIS A 384 54.92 -1.54 -38.01
N ALA A 385 54.45 -2.13 -36.90
CA ALA A 385 55.32 -2.76 -35.92
C ALA A 385 56.11 -3.93 -36.52
N GLU A 386 55.47 -4.79 -37.32
CA GLU A 386 56.11 -5.87 -38.04
C GLU A 386 57.21 -5.32 -38.97
N SER A 387 56.91 -4.30 -39.77
CA SER A 387 57.90 -3.68 -40.66
C SER A 387 59.10 -3.09 -39.91
N LEU A 388 58.87 -2.44 -38.75
CA LEU A 388 59.96 -1.97 -37.90
C LEU A 388 60.80 -3.13 -37.35
N THR A 389 60.17 -4.21 -36.88
CA THR A 389 60.89 -5.40 -36.40
C THR A 389 61.68 -6.08 -37.51
N GLU A 390 61.18 -6.13 -38.75
CA GLU A 390 61.90 -6.64 -39.91
C GLU A 390 63.12 -5.78 -40.25
N GLN A 391 62.98 -4.45 -40.20
CA GLN A 391 64.09 -3.51 -40.42
C GLN A 391 65.17 -3.66 -39.35
N GLU A 392 64.77 -3.73 -38.08
CA GLU A 392 65.69 -3.98 -36.96
C GLU A 392 66.40 -5.34 -37.10
N ALA A 393 65.66 -6.40 -37.45
CA ALA A 393 66.22 -7.72 -37.69
C ALA A 393 67.22 -7.70 -38.84
N MET A 394 66.94 -6.97 -39.93
CA MET A 394 67.85 -6.81 -41.07
C MET A 394 69.16 -6.10 -40.65
N LEU A 395 69.06 -5.03 -39.86
CA LEU A 395 70.23 -4.32 -39.31
C LEU A 395 71.05 -5.23 -38.39
N TRP A 396 70.40 -6.01 -37.52
CA TRP A 396 71.06 -6.99 -36.66
C TRP A 396 71.76 -8.09 -37.46
N ILE A 397 71.13 -8.62 -38.51
CA ILE A 397 71.73 -9.60 -39.41
C ILE A 397 72.98 -9.00 -40.06
N LEU A 398 72.90 -7.78 -40.61
CA LEU A 398 74.04 -7.09 -41.19
C LEU A 398 75.17 -6.91 -40.16
N PHE A 399 74.85 -6.44 -38.96
CA PHE A 399 75.82 -6.29 -37.87
C PHE A 399 76.54 -7.61 -37.55
N ILE A 400 75.79 -8.70 -37.38
CA ILE A 400 76.34 -10.04 -37.12
C ILE A 400 77.23 -10.50 -38.28
N LEU A 401 76.78 -10.34 -39.53
CA LEU A 401 77.57 -10.70 -40.72
C LEU A 401 78.90 -9.93 -40.79
N PHE A 402 78.90 -8.64 -40.44
CA PHE A 402 80.11 -7.83 -40.39
C PHE A 402 81.04 -8.21 -39.23
N LYS A 403 80.54 -8.51 -38.04
CA LYS A 403 81.40 -8.87 -36.89
C LYS A 403 81.94 -10.30 -36.99
N LEU A 404 81.14 -11.23 -37.50
CA LEU A 404 81.44 -12.67 -37.52
C LEU A 404 82.06 -13.16 -38.84
N HIS A 405 82.41 -12.26 -39.77
CA HIS A 405 83.04 -12.63 -41.06
C HIS A 405 84.29 -13.51 -40.91
N HIS A 406 85.05 -13.35 -39.82
CA HIS A 406 86.25 -14.15 -39.52
C HIS A 406 85.94 -15.62 -39.20
N LEU A 407 84.68 -15.97 -38.92
CA LEU A 407 84.25 -17.34 -38.69
C LEU A 407 83.99 -18.09 -40.01
N LEU A 408 83.99 -17.39 -41.16
CA LEU A 408 83.89 -17.98 -42.48
C LEU A 408 85.15 -18.82 -42.80
N ARG A 409 84.94 -20.00 -43.37
CA ARG A 409 86.04 -20.85 -43.84
C ARG A 409 86.89 -20.17 -44.91
N THR A 410 88.18 -20.49 -44.93
CA THR A 410 89.12 -20.11 -45.99
C THR A 410 89.51 -21.35 -46.80
N LYS A 411 90.15 -21.16 -47.96
CA LYS A 411 90.64 -22.28 -48.79
C LYS A 411 91.60 -23.21 -48.02
N CYS A 412 92.29 -22.69 -46.99
CA CYS A 412 93.31 -23.42 -46.23
C CYS A 412 92.85 -23.86 -44.83
N ARG A 413 91.79 -23.27 -44.26
CA ARG A 413 91.28 -23.60 -42.92
C ARG A 413 89.75 -23.63 -42.88
N PRO A 414 89.12 -24.68 -42.32
CA PRO A 414 87.67 -24.70 -42.10
C PRO A 414 87.27 -23.62 -41.08
N GLY A 415 86.04 -23.09 -41.23
CA GLY A 415 85.46 -22.10 -40.33
C GLY A 415 84.98 -22.77 -39.03
N VAL A 416 84.86 -21.99 -37.96
CA VAL A 416 84.51 -22.52 -36.62
C VAL A 416 83.06 -23.02 -36.56
N ILE A 417 82.17 -22.46 -37.38
CA ILE A 417 80.72 -22.76 -37.37
C ILE A 417 80.38 -23.96 -38.27
N THR A 418 81.30 -24.46 -39.11
CA THR A 418 80.96 -25.60 -39.96
C THR A 418 80.85 -26.91 -39.16
N ARG A 419 79.72 -27.63 -39.24
CA ARG A 419 79.65 -29.03 -38.78
C ARG A 419 79.98 -30.01 -39.90
N ILE A 420 80.86 -30.97 -39.56
CA ILE A 420 81.14 -32.35 -40.05
C ILE A 420 81.16 -32.62 -41.58
N ASP A 421 80.25 -32.06 -42.37
CA ASP A 421 80.24 -32.24 -43.83
C ASP A 421 81.03 -31.12 -44.51
N LYS A 422 82.25 -31.44 -44.98
CA LYS A 422 83.15 -30.46 -45.59
C LYS A 422 82.67 -29.93 -46.96
N THR A 423 81.57 -30.46 -47.50
CA THR A 423 81.13 -30.30 -48.89
C THR A 423 80.08 -29.22 -49.13
N ARG A 424 79.37 -28.73 -48.10
CA ARG A 424 78.34 -27.68 -48.22
C ARG A 424 78.46 -26.62 -47.12
N PHE A 425 78.07 -25.39 -47.44
CA PHE A 425 77.93 -24.30 -46.46
C PHE A 425 76.60 -24.47 -45.70
N ILE A 426 76.57 -24.13 -44.40
CA ILE A 426 75.32 -23.99 -43.64
C ILE A 426 74.69 -22.63 -44.00
N TYR A 427 73.37 -22.45 -43.88
CA TYR A 427 72.66 -21.20 -44.21
C TYR A 427 73.37 -19.93 -43.72
N ILE A 428 73.88 -19.93 -42.48
CA ILE A 428 74.65 -18.80 -41.91
C ILE A 428 75.98 -18.58 -42.66
N GLU A 429 76.70 -19.64 -43.03
CA GLU A 429 77.92 -19.52 -43.84
C GLU A 429 77.63 -19.10 -45.29
N GLU A 430 76.49 -19.51 -45.87
CA GLU A 430 76.04 -19.02 -47.18
C GLU A 430 75.75 -17.52 -47.14
N MET A 431 75.04 -17.06 -46.11
CA MET A 431 74.77 -15.64 -45.90
C MET A 431 76.06 -14.83 -45.69
N LEU A 432 77.02 -15.35 -44.91
CA LEU A 432 78.34 -14.74 -44.77
C LEU A 432 79.07 -14.68 -46.12
N LYS A 433 79.05 -15.75 -46.91
CA LYS A 433 79.71 -15.81 -48.23
C LYS A 433 79.14 -14.82 -49.25
N CYS A 434 77.86 -14.45 -49.15
CA CYS A 434 77.22 -13.48 -50.04
C CYS A 434 77.89 -12.08 -50.02
N LEU A 435 78.74 -11.79 -49.03
CA LEU A 435 79.49 -10.54 -48.95
C LEU A 435 80.89 -10.70 -49.60
N GLU A 436 81.23 -9.82 -50.54
CA GLU A 436 82.53 -9.83 -51.24
C GLU A 436 83.68 -9.28 -50.38
N TYR A 437 84.09 -10.02 -49.35
CA TYR A 437 85.16 -9.60 -48.43
C TYR A 437 86.56 -9.47 -49.07
N ASN A 438 86.76 -9.93 -50.30
CA ASN A 438 88.06 -9.82 -50.99
C ASN A 438 88.43 -8.35 -51.30
N GLN A 439 87.43 -7.47 -51.48
CA GLN A 439 87.66 -6.03 -51.65
C GLN A 439 88.10 -5.34 -50.33
N TYR A 440 87.78 -5.95 -49.18
CA TYR A 440 88.11 -5.45 -47.83
C TYR A 440 89.58 -5.68 -47.45
N ILE A 441 90.14 -6.87 -47.72
CA ILE A 441 91.53 -7.21 -47.31
C ILE A 441 92.59 -6.50 -48.16
N VAL A 442 92.30 -6.18 -49.43
CA VAL A 442 93.28 -5.53 -50.33
C VAL A 442 93.53 -4.07 -49.93
N LYS A 443 92.51 -3.35 -49.43
CA LYS A 443 92.65 -1.95 -48.97
C LYS A 443 93.26 -1.82 -47.57
N SER A 444 93.15 -2.84 -46.70
CA SER A 444 93.77 -2.79 -45.37
C SER A 444 95.30 -2.97 -45.40
N LYS A 445 95.86 -3.53 -46.48
CA LYS A 445 97.30 -3.71 -46.68
C LYS A 445 98.02 -2.49 -47.30
N THR A 446 97.28 -1.49 -47.77
CA THR A 446 97.82 -0.24 -48.34
C THR A 446 97.95 0.87 -47.29
N ILE A 447 98.23 0.50 -46.03
CA ILE A 447 98.47 1.44 -44.94
C ILE A 447 99.96 1.77 -44.87
N CYS A 448 100.24 3.07 -45.01
CA CYS A 448 101.53 3.73 -45.07
C CYS A 448 102.48 3.36 -43.92
N LYS A 449 103.78 3.17 -44.22
CA LYS A 449 104.84 2.97 -43.21
C LYS A 449 105.29 4.26 -42.52
N ASP A 450 104.83 5.44 -42.95
CA ASP A 450 105.27 6.73 -42.40
C ASP A 450 104.11 7.71 -42.19
N CYS A 451 103.16 7.41 -41.31
CA CYS A 451 102.29 8.47 -40.80
C CYS A 451 101.80 8.22 -39.37
N GLN A 452 102.20 9.10 -38.46
CA GLN A 452 101.56 9.34 -37.18
C GLN A 452 100.23 10.08 -37.40
N ILE A 453 99.19 9.36 -37.85
CA ILE A 453 97.83 9.91 -37.87
C ILE A 453 97.02 9.28 -36.75
N ASP A 454 96.54 10.18 -35.90
CA ASP A 454 95.62 9.98 -34.80
C ASP A 454 94.35 9.21 -35.24
N ARG A 455 93.89 8.34 -34.33
CA ARG A 455 92.83 7.35 -34.54
C ARG A 455 91.46 8.05 -34.56
N LYS A 456 90.98 8.41 -35.75
CA LYS A 456 89.53 8.45 -36.02
C LYS A 456 89.21 7.35 -37.04
N PRO A 457 88.32 6.39 -36.74
CA PRO A 457 87.93 5.44 -37.76
C PRO A 457 87.17 6.21 -38.84
N SER A 458 87.88 6.51 -39.93
CA SER A 458 87.20 6.75 -41.21
C SER A 458 86.34 5.53 -41.50
N LEU A 459 85.16 5.74 -42.08
CA LEU A 459 84.32 4.64 -42.55
C LEU A 459 85.19 3.71 -43.39
N ILE A 460 85.33 2.47 -42.93
CA ILE A 460 86.17 1.41 -43.49
C ILE A 460 85.85 1.21 -44.98
N PHE A 461 84.62 1.45 -45.41
CA PHE A 461 84.09 1.24 -46.75
C PHE A 461 83.89 2.51 -47.58
N ARG A 462 84.50 3.65 -47.19
CA ARG A 462 84.37 4.94 -47.90
C ARG A 462 84.63 4.81 -49.41
N GLY A 463 83.68 5.30 -50.23
CA GLY A 463 83.70 5.26 -51.69
C GLY A 463 83.31 3.92 -52.32
N THR A 464 82.72 3.00 -51.55
CA THR A 464 82.21 1.71 -52.06
C THR A 464 80.69 1.61 -51.87
N TYR A 465 80.05 0.65 -52.57
CA TYR A 465 78.63 0.35 -52.38
C TYR A 465 78.25 0.09 -50.91
N PHE A 466 79.18 -0.45 -50.12
CA PHE A 466 78.96 -0.79 -48.71
C PHE A 466 79.18 0.37 -47.73
N GLU A 467 79.60 1.55 -48.18
CA GLU A 467 79.76 2.74 -47.31
C GLU A 467 78.46 3.08 -46.59
N LYS A 468 77.32 2.94 -47.29
CA LYS A 468 76.00 3.23 -46.74
C LYS A 468 75.65 2.30 -45.57
N PHE A 469 75.86 0.99 -45.73
CA PHE A 469 75.61 0.01 -44.68
C PHE A 469 76.53 0.21 -43.46
N GLU A 470 77.78 0.59 -43.68
CA GLU A 470 78.68 0.88 -42.55
C GLU A 470 78.26 2.11 -41.77
N LYS A 471 77.81 3.17 -42.44
CA LYS A 471 77.24 4.36 -41.76
C LYS A 471 76.04 3.97 -40.90
N GLU A 472 75.11 3.20 -41.46
CA GLU A 472 73.93 2.71 -40.75
C GLU A 472 74.32 1.85 -39.52
N ILE A 473 75.32 0.98 -39.66
CA ILE A 473 75.82 0.15 -38.54
C ILE A 473 76.50 1.01 -37.46
N ARG A 474 77.28 2.03 -37.83
CA ARG A 474 77.95 2.92 -36.86
C ARG A 474 76.94 3.80 -36.12
N GLU A 475 75.89 4.26 -36.80
CA GLU A 475 74.78 4.97 -36.17
C GLU A 475 73.96 4.05 -35.25
N PHE A 476 73.77 2.79 -35.65
CA PHE A 476 73.16 1.76 -34.81
C PHE A 476 73.99 1.44 -33.55
N GLU A 477 75.31 1.22 -33.69
CA GLU A 477 76.24 1.02 -32.56
C GLU A 477 76.21 2.22 -31.59
N LYS A 478 76.15 3.45 -32.13
CA LYS A 478 76.04 4.69 -31.34
C LYS A 478 74.71 4.76 -30.59
N SER A 479 73.61 4.36 -31.23
CA SER A 479 72.27 4.31 -30.64
C SER A 479 72.17 3.29 -29.51
N LEU A 480 72.72 2.08 -29.71
CA LEU A 480 72.89 1.03 -28.69
C LEU A 480 73.71 1.51 -27.49
N SER A 481 74.86 2.13 -27.74
CA SER A 481 75.76 2.62 -26.68
C SER A 481 75.16 3.78 -25.88
N SER A 482 74.26 4.55 -26.49
CA SER A 482 73.51 5.63 -25.84
C SER A 482 72.27 5.16 -25.06
N GLY A 483 71.95 3.86 -25.07
CA GLY A 483 70.79 3.30 -24.37
C GLY A 483 69.43 3.69 -24.99
N ASN A 484 69.42 4.32 -26.17
CA ASN A 484 68.22 4.86 -26.81
C ASN A 484 67.41 3.83 -27.61
N MET A 485 67.78 2.55 -27.54
CA MET A 485 67.08 1.49 -28.24
C MET A 485 66.17 0.75 -27.26
N TYR A 486 64.86 0.93 -27.40
CA TYR A 486 63.87 0.14 -26.68
C TYR A 486 63.92 -1.28 -27.22
N ILE A 487 64.60 -2.18 -26.50
CA ILE A 487 64.37 -3.61 -26.69
C ILE A 487 62.90 -3.84 -26.35
N PHE A 488 62.05 -4.06 -27.37
CA PHE A 488 60.68 -4.51 -27.15
C PHE A 488 60.77 -5.87 -26.45
N LYS A 489 60.73 -5.86 -25.11
CA LYS A 489 60.41 -7.06 -24.33
C LYS A 489 59.06 -7.52 -24.86
N SER A 490 59.00 -8.75 -25.38
CA SER A 490 57.75 -9.34 -25.86
C SER A 490 56.70 -9.16 -24.77
N ILE A 491 55.57 -8.54 -25.12
CA ILE A 491 54.39 -8.36 -24.27
C ILE A 491 53.70 -9.72 -24.14
N VAL A 492 54.39 -10.68 -23.51
CA VAL A 492 53.89 -12.05 -23.26
C VAL A 492 53.88 -12.36 -21.75
N ASP A 493 54.57 -11.58 -20.91
CA ASP A 493 54.66 -11.87 -19.46
C ASP A 493 53.76 -10.98 -18.57
N GLN A 494 52.70 -10.38 -19.11
CA GLN A 494 51.69 -9.70 -18.29
C GLN A 494 50.28 -10.06 -18.74
N TYR A 495 49.84 -11.25 -18.32
CA TYR A 495 48.42 -11.56 -18.08
C TYR A 495 48.29 -12.37 -16.79
#